data_AF-A0A645EEJ3-F1
#
_entry.id   AF-A0A645EEJ3-F1
#
_cell.length_a   1.000
_cell.length_b   1.000
_cell.length_c   1.000
_cell.angle_alpha   90.00
_cell.angle_beta   90.00
_cell.angle_gamma   90.00
#
_symmetry.space_group_name_H-M   'P 1'
#
loop_
_entity.id
_entity.type
_entity.pdbx_description
1 polymer ?
#
loop_
_entity_poly.entity_id
_entity_poly.type
_entity_poly.pdbx_seq_one_letter_code
_entity_poly.pdbx_strand_id
1 'polypeptide(L)'
;MEKGERISLGLIIPVEEDQTYTPDLILMGPGLPDERGVPENVKVPDGYGTKVLTGKRPESATYEGFTPGVFYSLVRTDLQAPENGTYYVAVSSIEGEGNYGVVLGYKEKFSLIEWLSIPLNQIKTYRWEGQSLPFILFPPGITLAAGILGILLKKEAASGFNPARWAGIFAGLLFLGTGLSLIFQMLYSLSRSSYSSEVIITIFLALGSIVPGVIALIMSLKDER
;
A
#
# COMPACT_ATOMS: atom_id res chain seq x y z
N MET A 1 27.29 3.29 2.53
CA MET A 1 26.94 4.23 3.60
C MET A 1 28.22 4.77 4.19
N GLU A 2 28.21 6.05 4.55
CA GLU A 2 29.29 6.71 5.27
C GLU A 2 29.04 6.65 6.78
N LYS A 3 30.12 6.66 7.57
CA LYS A 3 30.07 6.67 9.02
C LYS A 3 29.24 7.86 9.51
N GLY A 4 28.28 7.59 10.38
CA GLY A 4 27.35 8.59 10.90
C GLY A 4 26.08 8.76 10.06
N GLU A 5 26.01 8.20 8.85
CA GLU A 5 24.76 8.23 8.07
C GLU A 5 23.66 7.44 8.76
N ARG A 6 22.43 7.95 8.66
CA ARG A 6 21.25 7.37 9.31
C ARG A 6 20.76 6.15 8.54
N ILE A 7 20.67 5.02 9.23
CA ILE A 7 20.05 3.77 8.81
C ILE A 7 18.68 3.68 9.47
N SER A 8 17.62 3.90 8.69
CA SER A 8 16.24 3.75 9.14
C SER A 8 15.60 2.57 8.42
N LEU A 9 15.19 1.58 9.21
CA LEU A 9 14.61 0.33 8.71
C LEU A 9 13.34 -0.01 9.47
N GLY A 10 12.40 -0.64 8.78
CA GLY A 10 11.23 -1.25 9.39
C GLY A 10 10.89 -2.58 8.75
N LEU A 11 10.17 -3.40 9.49
CA LEU A 11 9.62 -4.67 9.02
C LEU A 11 8.12 -4.68 9.30
N ILE A 12 7.34 -4.93 8.26
CA ILE A 12 5.88 -5.03 8.33
C ILE A 12 5.40 -6.37 7.76
N ILE A 13 4.27 -6.84 8.25
CA ILE A 13 3.56 -8.02 7.71
C ILE A 13 2.07 -7.67 7.54
N PRO A 14 1.35 -8.31 6.62
CA PRO A 14 -0.09 -8.10 6.50
C PRO A 14 -0.83 -8.67 7.71
N VAL A 15 -2.09 -8.25 7.86
CA VAL A 15 -2.99 -8.86 8.86
C VAL A 15 -3.71 -10.03 8.21
N GLU A 16 -3.34 -11.25 8.57
CA GLU A 16 -4.00 -12.48 8.15
C GLU A 16 -4.58 -13.21 9.37
N GLU A 17 -5.75 -13.83 9.19
CA GLU A 17 -6.33 -14.70 10.21
C GLU A 17 -5.49 -15.99 10.31
N ASP A 18 -5.19 -16.43 11.52
CA ASP A 18 -4.43 -17.66 11.85
C ASP A 18 -2.95 -17.70 11.45
N GLN A 19 -2.35 -16.57 11.09
CA GLN A 19 -0.92 -16.53 10.76
C GLN A 19 -0.05 -16.28 12.01
N THR A 20 0.82 -17.22 12.38
CA THR A 20 1.85 -17.04 13.44
C THR A 20 3.14 -16.42 12.92
N TYR A 21 3.25 -16.20 11.61
CA TYR A 21 4.43 -15.64 10.96
C TYR A 21 4.86 -14.31 11.59
N THR A 22 6.02 -14.32 12.26
CA THR A 22 6.64 -13.15 12.88
C THR A 22 8.13 -13.16 12.54
N PRO A 23 8.53 -12.67 11.35
CA PRO A 23 9.93 -12.65 10.94
C PRO A 23 10.76 -11.63 11.72
N ASP A 24 12.06 -11.90 11.77
CA ASP A 24 13.10 -11.03 12.29
C ASP A 24 13.78 -10.26 11.15
N LEU A 25 14.31 -9.08 11.48
CA LEU A 25 15.11 -8.26 10.59
C LEU A 25 16.58 -8.32 11.05
N ILE A 26 17.48 -8.70 10.15
CA ILE A 26 18.91 -8.85 10.46
C ILE A 26 19.69 -7.82 9.67
N LEU A 27 20.34 -6.90 10.36
CA LEU A 27 21.22 -5.90 9.77
C LEU A 27 22.67 -6.38 9.87
N MET A 28 23.37 -6.40 8.74
CA MET A 28 24.77 -6.80 8.63
C MET A 28 25.58 -5.64 8.08
N GLY A 29 26.77 -5.39 8.63
CA GLY A 29 27.60 -4.27 8.21
C GLY A 29 28.90 -4.13 8.99
N PRO A 30 29.85 -3.33 8.46
CA PRO A 30 31.10 -3.05 9.13
C PRO A 30 30.86 -2.27 10.43
N GLY A 31 31.66 -2.57 11.47
CA GLY A 31 31.60 -1.91 12.77
C GLY A 31 30.35 -2.19 13.61
N LEU A 32 29.42 -3.03 13.16
CA LEU A 32 28.30 -3.50 13.98
C LEU A 32 28.80 -4.49 15.05
N PRO A 33 28.09 -4.61 16.19
CA PRO A 33 28.36 -5.70 17.13
C PRO A 33 28.11 -7.05 16.44
N ASP A 34 28.76 -8.10 16.91
CA ASP A 34 28.48 -9.48 16.48
C ASP A 34 27.48 -10.11 17.46
N GLU A 35 26.19 -9.86 17.23
CA GLU A 35 25.12 -10.39 18.08
C GLU A 35 24.87 -11.88 17.78
N ARG A 36 24.73 -12.67 18.86
CA ARG A 36 24.32 -14.07 18.74
C ARG A 36 22.86 -14.17 18.28
N GLY A 37 22.51 -15.29 17.65
CA GLY A 37 21.12 -15.57 17.24
C GLY A 37 20.84 -15.33 15.76
N VAL A 38 21.87 -15.10 14.94
CA VAL A 38 21.74 -15.12 13.48
C VAL A 38 21.39 -16.55 13.04
N PRO A 39 20.28 -16.76 12.31
CA PRO A 39 19.91 -18.06 11.77
C PRO A 39 20.97 -18.63 10.82
N GLU A 40 21.19 -19.95 10.84
CA GLU A 40 22.26 -20.62 10.06
C GLU A 40 22.12 -20.44 8.53
N ASN A 41 20.90 -20.16 8.06
CA ASN A 41 20.61 -19.90 6.65
C ASN A 41 21.03 -18.48 6.18
N VAL A 42 21.45 -17.60 7.09
CA VAL A 42 21.88 -16.24 6.76
C VAL A 42 23.40 -16.19 6.59
N LYS A 43 23.84 -15.83 5.38
CA LYS A 43 25.26 -15.66 5.06
C LYS A 43 25.71 -14.25 5.41
N VAL A 44 26.62 -14.15 6.37
CA VAL A 44 27.24 -12.89 6.80
C VAL A 44 28.56 -12.70 6.04
N PRO A 45 28.82 -11.55 5.42
CA PRO A 45 30.12 -11.26 4.80
C PRO A 45 31.27 -11.26 5.82
N ASP A 46 32.46 -11.68 5.39
CA ASP A 46 33.63 -11.72 6.26
C ASP A 46 33.95 -10.32 6.84
N GLY A 47 34.21 -10.28 8.15
CA GLY A 47 34.53 -9.04 8.87
C GLY A 47 33.32 -8.14 9.16
N TYR A 48 32.09 -8.57 8.86
CA TYR A 48 30.88 -7.82 9.20
C TYR A 48 30.34 -8.26 10.56
N GLY A 49 29.83 -7.30 11.31
CA GLY A 49 29.00 -7.58 12.49
C GLY A 49 27.52 -7.71 12.09
N THR A 50 26.73 -8.24 13.02
CA THR A 50 25.29 -8.47 12.84
C THR A 50 24.48 -7.93 14.01
N LYS A 51 23.38 -7.27 13.70
CA LYS A 51 22.36 -6.85 14.65
C LYS A 51 21.05 -7.56 14.34
N VAL A 52 20.56 -8.37 15.26
CA VAL A 52 19.31 -9.14 15.11
C VAL A 52 18.17 -8.37 15.77
N LEU A 53 17.23 -7.91 14.96
CA LEU A 53 16.06 -7.18 15.41
C LEU A 53 14.86 -8.13 15.42
N THR A 54 14.55 -8.65 16.61
CA THR A 54 13.44 -9.60 16.78
C THR A 54 12.11 -8.94 16.45
N GLY A 55 11.36 -9.54 15.54
CA GLY A 55 10.00 -9.12 15.21
C GLY A 55 9.07 -9.30 16.40
N LYS A 56 8.35 -8.24 16.78
CA LYS A 56 7.34 -8.33 17.85
C LYS A 56 6.02 -7.88 17.30
N ARG A 57 5.05 -8.80 17.26
CA ARG A 57 3.70 -8.46 16.85
C ARG A 57 3.07 -7.53 17.90
N PRO A 58 2.64 -6.32 17.52
CA PRO A 58 1.95 -5.42 18.44
C PRO A 58 0.53 -5.92 18.73
N GLU A 59 -0.07 -5.43 19.83
CA GLU A 59 -1.44 -5.80 20.22
C GLU A 59 -2.49 -5.38 19.19
N SER A 60 -2.24 -4.32 18.43
CA SER A 60 -3.15 -3.83 17.40
C SER A 60 -2.41 -3.54 16.09
N ALA A 61 -3.11 -3.76 14.98
CA ALA A 61 -2.61 -3.42 13.66
C ALA A 61 -2.69 -1.90 13.41
N THR A 62 -1.83 -1.44 12.51
CA THR A 62 -1.75 -0.04 12.07
C THR A 62 -2.59 0.17 10.81
N TYR A 63 -3.40 1.22 10.81
CA TYR A 63 -4.07 1.73 9.62
C TYR A 63 -3.14 2.65 8.83
N GLU A 64 -3.12 2.50 7.50
CA GLU A 64 -2.39 3.37 6.58
C GLU A 64 -3.37 4.18 5.72
N GLY A 65 -3.19 5.50 5.64
CA GLY A 65 -4.19 6.40 5.04
C GLY A 65 -4.02 6.74 3.57
N PHE A 66 -2.83 6.64 2.98
CA PHE A 66 -2.60 7.01 1.57
C PHE A 66 -3.09 5.93 0.60
N THR A 67 -2.91 4.67 0.97
CA THR A 67 -3.36 3.46 0.31
C THR A 67 -4.11 2.63 1.35
N PRO A 68 -5.39 2.96 1.62
CA PRO A 68 -6.17 2.45 2.75
C PRO A 68 -5.95 0.96 2.96
N GLY A 69 -5.21 0.63 4.01
CA GLY A 69 -4.55 -0.66 4.19
C GLY A 69 -4.28 -0.94 5.66
N VAL A 70 -3.87 -2.18 5.95
CA VAL A 70 -3.66 -2.63 7.34
C VAL A 70 -2.50 -3.59 7.46
N PHE A 71 -1.61 -3.32 8.42
CA PHE A 71 -0.42 -4.14 8.65
C PHE A 71 0.00 -4.15 10.13
N TYR A 72 0.80 -5.14 10.50
CA TYR A 72 1.55 -5.14 11.76
C TYR A 72 2.95 -4.60 11.54
N SER A 73 3.36 -3.60 12.34
CA SER A 73 4.74 -3.10 12.37
C SER A 73 5.55 -3.89 13.40
N LEU A 74 6.36 -4.84 12.93
CA LEU A 74 7.09 -5.76 13.80
C LEU A 74 8.37 -5.17 14.36
N VAL A 75 9.08 -4.41 13.52
CA VAL A 75 10.38 -3.80 13.86
C VAL A 75 10.39 -2.38 13.32
N ARG A 76 10.92 -1.45 14.12
CA ARG A 76 11.39 -0.15 13.68
C ARG A 76 12.74 0.11 14.32
N THR A 77 13.73 0.43 13.51
CA THR A 77 15.06 0.79 14.01
C THR A 77 15.57 2.03 13.32
N ASP A 78 16.36 2.77 14.07
CA ASP A 78 17.02 3.98 13.65
C ASP A 78 18.39 4.02 14.33
N LEU A 79 19.44 3.95 13.53
CA LEU A 79 20.81 3.93 14.02
C LEU A 79 21.73 4.63 13.02
N GLN A 80 22.90 5.04 13.49
CA GLN A 80 23.93 5.59 12.62
C GLN A 80 24.86 4.48 12.17
N ALA A 81 25.27 4.51 10.91
CA ALA A 81 26.29 3.62 10.37
C ALA A 81 27.60 3.79 11.19
N PRO A 82 28.06 2.76 11.92
CA PRO A 82 29.25 2.88 12.76
C PRO A 82 30.54 3.08 11.95
N GLU A 83 30.59 2.56 10.73
CA GLU A 83 31.75 2.63 9.84
C GLU A 83 31.34 2.85 8.38
N ASN A 84 32.32 3.23 7.55
CA ASN A 84 32.11 3.35 6.11
C ASN A 84 31.99 1.95 5.50
N GLY A 85 30.97 1.73 4.68
CA GLY A 85 30.88 0.53 3.86
C GLY A 85 29.46 0.16 3.43
N THR A 86 29.31 -1.08 2.99
CA THR A 86 28.02 -1.63 2.54
C THR A 86 27.31 -2.25 3.72
N TYR A 87 26.02 -1.98 3.84
CA TYR A 87 25.14 -2.60 4.82
C TYR A 87 24.14 -3.47 4.09
N TYR A 88 23.87 -4.66 4.63
CA TYR A 88 22.92 -5.61 4.09
C TYR A 88 21.81 -5.85 5.10
N VAL A 89 20.60 -6.06 4.60
CA VAL A 89 19.45 -6.39 5.42
C VAL A 89 18.90 -7.72 4.93
N ALA A 90 18.70 -8.65 5.86
CA ALA A 90 18.04 -9.92 5.62
C ALA A 90 16.77 -10.02 6.47
N VAL A 91 15.76 -10.70 5.93
CA VAL A 91 14.55 -11.07 6.66
C VAL A 91 14.58 -12.58 6.84
N SER A 92 14.37 -13.06 8.05
CA SER A 92 14.35 -14.49 8.36
C SER A 92 13.22 -14.82 9.31
N SER A 93 12.65 -16.00 9.19
CA SER A 93 11.69 -16.52 10.17
C SER A 93 11.96 -17.99 10.44
N ILE A 94 11.78 -18.38 11.70
CA ILE A 94 11.78 -19.78 12.12
C ILE A 94 10.35 -20.34 12.25
N GLU A 95 9.32 -19.47 12.24
CA GLU A 95 7.93 -19.79 12.55
C GLU A 95 7.01 -19.87 11.31
N GLY A 96 7.59 -20.24 10.17
CA GLY A 96 6.87 -20.44 8.90
C GLY A 96 7.16 -19.39 7.85
N GLU A 97 6.27 -19.30 6.86
CA GLU A 97 6.40 -18.43 5.69
C GLU A 97 5.23 -17.46 5.61
N GLY A 98 5.47 -16.30 5.01
CA GLY A 98 4.45 -15.28 4.83
C GLY A 98 4.96 -14.07 4.06
N ASN A 99 4.01 -13.22 3.68
CA ASN A 99 4.31 -11.95 3.05
C ASN A 99 4.94 -10.99 4.06
N TYR A 100 5.93 -10.23 3.63
CA TYR A 100 6.55 -9.18 4.43
C TYR A 100 6.85 -7.95 3.58
N GLY A 101 7.02 -6.81 4.24
CA GLY A 101 7.49 -5.58 3.63
C GLY A 101 8.67 -5.03 4.43
N VAL A 102 9.71 -4.59 3.73
CA VAL A 102 10.85 -3.89 4.34
C VAL A 102 10.71 -2.41 4.05
N VAL A 103 10.62 -1.61 5.11
CA VAL A 103 10.56 -0.15 5.02
C VAL A 103 12.00 0.36 5.08
N LEU A 104 12.44 1.06 4.03
CA LEU A 104 13.80 1.58 3.90
C LEU A 104 13.79 3.11 3.85
N GLY A 105 14.61 3.72 4.69
CA GLY A 105 14.84 5.16 4.69
C GLY A 105 13.86 5.95 5.56
N TYR A 106 14.06 7.26 5.58
CA TYR A 106 13.37 8.19 6.49
C TYR A 106 12.70 9.36 5.75
N LYS A 107 12.75 9.36 4.42
CA LYS A 107 12.15 10.38 3.57
C LYS A 107 11.53 9.74 2.35
N GLU A 108 10.23 9.95 2.19
CA GLU A 108 9.51 9.54 0.99
C GLU A 108 9.75 10.55 -0.14
N LYS A 109 10.03 10.02 -1.34
CA LYS A 109 10.10 10.78 -2.58
C LYS A 109 9.51 9.90 -3.68
N PHE A 110 8.61 10.47 -4.46
CA PHE A 110 7.97 9.78 -5.57
C PHE A 110 8.34 10.46 -6.88
N SER A 111 8.87 9.69 -7.80
CA SER A 111 9.09 10.04 -9.20
C SER A 111 7.78 10.06 -9.98
N LEU A 112 7.80 10.68 -11.16
CA LEU A 112 6.61 10.76 -12.02
C LEU A 112 6.08 9.37 -12.41
N ILE A 113 6.98 8.42 -12.69
CA ILE A 113 6.58 7.06 -13.08
C ILE A 113 5.95 6.30 -11.92
N GLU A 114 6.42 6.54 -10.68
CA GLU A 114 5.82 5.96 -9.48
C GLU A 114 4.40 6.51 -9.28
N TRP A 115 4.22 7.83 -9.44
CA TRP A 115 2.90 8.47 -9.40
C TRP A 115 1.92 7.87 -10.41
N LEU A 116 2.35 7.68 -11.66
CA LEU A 116 1.51 7.09 -12.71
C LEU A 116 1.21 5.60 -12.47
N SER A 117 2.08 4.90 -11.73
CA SER A 117 1.95 3.47 -11.46
C SER A 117 1.15 3.16 -10.20
N ILE A 118 0.73 4.18 -9.43
CA ILE A 118 -0.04 4.02 -8.18
C ILE A 118 -1.23 3.07 -8.35
N PRO A 119 -2.11 3.22 -9.36
CA PRO A 119 -3.29 2.35 -9.47
C PRO A 119 -2.94 0.86 -9.60
N LEU A 120 -1.85 0.54 -10.31
CA LEU A 120 -1.38 -0.83 -10.48
C LEU A 120 -0.66 -1.35 -9.23
N ASN A 121 0.13 -0.50 -8.59
CA ASN A 121 0.86 -0.86 -7.37
C ASN A 121 -0.10 -1.07 -6.20
N GLN A 122 -1.19 -0.31 -6.11
CA GLN A 122 -2.23 -0.47 -5.09
C GLN A 122 -2.89 -1.86 -5.16
N ILE A 123 -3.17 -2.38 -6.35
CA ILE A 123 -3.66 -3.77 -6.51
C ILE A 123 -2.64 -4.77 -5.96
N LYS A 124 -1.34 -4.58 -6.24
CA LYS A 124 -0.28 -5.44 -5.70
C LYS A 124 -0.21 -5.37 -4.18
N THR A 125 -0.37 -4.19 -3.58
CA THR A 125 -0.42 -4.02 -2.13
C THR A 125 -1.59 -4.78 -1.52
N TYR A 126 -2.80 -4.66 -2.07
CA TYR A 126 -3.94 -5.42 -1.54
C TYR A 126 -3.80 -6.94 -1.72
N ARG A 127 -3.13 -7.38 -2.78
CA ARG A 127 -2.78 -8.79 -2.95
C ARG A 127 -1.75 -9.26 -1.93
N TRP A 128 -0.77 -8.41 -1.59
CA TRP A 128 0.19 -8.64 -0.51
C TRP A 128 -0.52 -8.71 0.86
N GLU A 129 -1.59 -7.93 1.06
CA GLU A 129 -2.48 -8.02 2.23
C GLU A 129 -3.40 -9.26 2.26
N GLY A 130 -3.31 -10.15 1.26
CA GLY A 130 -4.12 -11.37 1.18
C GLY A 130 -5.51 -11.18 0.55
N GLN A 131 -5.84 -9.98 0.06
CA GLN A 131 -7.16 -9.74 -0.54
C GLN A 131 -7.31 -10.45 -1.91
N SER A 132 -8.52 -10.93 -2.20
CA SER A 132 -8.82 -11.55 -3.51
C SER A 132 -9.01 -10.49 -4.60
N LEU A 133 -8.64 -10.80 -5.86
CA LEU A 133 -8.87 -9.88 -6.98
C LEU A 133 -10.34 -9.45 -7.14
N PRO A 134 -11.34 -10.35 -7.03
CA PRO A 134 -12.75 -9.95 -7.07
C PRO A 134 -13.11 -8.96 -5.96
N PHE A 135 -12.57 -9.13 -4.76
CA PHE A 135 -12.81 -8.21 -3.64
C PHE A 135 -12.23 -6.82 -3.91
N ILE A 136 -11.00 -6.76 -4.40
CA ILE A 136 -10.32 -5.50 -4.77
C ILE A 136 -11.08 -4.77 -5.88
N LEU A 137 -11.52 -5.51 -6.91
CA LEU A 137 -12.17 -4.96 -8.09
C LEU A 137 -13.69 -4.78 -7.92
N PHE A 138 -14.25 -5.12 -6.75
CA PHE A 138 -15.68 -5.04 -6.52
C PHE A 138 -16.22 -3.59 -6.62
N PRO A 139 -15.66 -2.59 -5.91
CA PRO A 139 -16.15 -1.20 -6.02
C PRO A 139 -16.03 -0.59 -7.42
N PRO A 140 -14.89 -0.68 -8.15
CA PRO A 140 -14.82 -0.13 -9.50
C PRO A 140 -15.67 -0.94 -10.48
N GLY A 141 -15.76 -2.26 -10.31
CA GLY A 141 -16.58 -3.14 -11.14
C GLY A 141 -18.06 -2.82 -11.05
N ILE A 142 -18.60 -2.66 -9.84
CA ILE A 142 -20.03 -2.32 -9.65
C ILE A 142 -20.33 -0.89 -10.13
N THR A 143 -19.39 0.05 -9.94
CA THR A 143 -19.53 1.43 -10.41
C THR A 143 -19.60 1.50 -11.93
N LEU A 144 -18.72 0.77 -12.63
CA LEU A 144 -18.74 0.67 -14.08
C LEU A 144 -20.00 -0.01 -14.58
N ALA A 145 -20.40 -1.14 -13.98
CA ALA A 145 -21.60 -1.87 -14.37
C ALA A 145 -22.87 -1.01 -14.21
N ALA A 146 -23.02 -0.34 -13.06
CA ALA A 146 -24.14 0.56 -12.81
C ALA A 146 -24.15 1.77 -13.75
N GLY A 147 -22.98 2.35 -14.01
CA GLY A 147 -22.82 3.45 -14.96
C GLY A 147 -23.23 3.08 -16.38
N ILE A 148 -22.71 1.96 -16.89
CA ILE A 148 -23.04 1.43 -18.22
C ILE A 148 -24.53 1.10 -18.32
N LEU A 149 -25.10 0.43 -17.31
CA LEU A 149 -26.53 0.12 -17.27
C LEU A 149 -27.38 1.40 -17.31
N GLY A 150 -27.01 2.43 -16.53
CA GLY A 150 -27.70 3.72 -16.53
C GLY A 150 -27.70 4.41 -17.89
N ILE A 151 -26.60 4.30 -18.67
CA ILE A 151 -26.51 4.84 -20.03
C ILE A 151 -27.40 4.03 -20.98
N LEU A 152 -27.34 2.70 -20.92
CA LEU A 152 -28.12 1.80 -21.79
C LEU A 152 -29.63 1.98 -21.61
N LEU A 153 -30.08 2.27 -20.38
CA LEU A 153 -31.48 2.54 -20.09
C LEU A 153 -31.97 3.89 -20.66
N LYS A 154 -31.06 4.85 -20.90
CA LYS A 154 -31.37 6.14 -21.53
C LYS A 154 -31.10 6.07 -23.03
N LYS A 155 -32.12 5.67 -23.80
CA LYS A 155 -32.05 5.56 -25.28
C LYS A 155 -31.47 6.79 -25.98
N GLU A 156 -31.72 8.00 -25.46
CA GLU A 156 -31.19 9.27 -25.98
C GLU A 156 -29.69 9.48 -25.69
N ALA A 157 -29.19 8.98 -24.55
CA ALA A 157 -27.77 9.01 -24.22
C ALA A 157 -26.97 7.97 -25.04
N ALA A 158 -27.62 6.89 -25.46
CA ALA A 158 -27.02 5.81 -26.24
C ALA A 158 -27.05 6.01 -27.77
N SER A 159 -27.91 6.90 -28.29
CA SER A 159 -28.20 7.02 -29.73
C SER A 159 -27.22 7.90 -30.51
N GLY A 160 -26.32 8.64 -29.85
CA GLY A 160 -25.31 9.48 -30.50
C GLY A 160 -23.88 9.16 -30.05
N PHE A 161 -23.06 8.60 -30.93
CA PHE A 161 -21.65 8.36 -30.63
C PHE A 161 -20.85 9.68 -30.74
N ASN A 162 -20.57 10.31 -29.60
CA ASN A 162 -19.62 11.42 -29.47
C ASN A 162 -18.41 10.93 -28.65
N PRO A 163 -17.21 10.79 -29.26
CA PRO A 163 -16.01 10.31 -28.58
C PRO A 163 -15.65 11.11 -27.32
N ALA A 164 -15.83 12.44 -27.34
CA ALA A 164 -15.55 13.29 -26.19
C ALA A 164 -16.53 13.03 -25.04
N ARG A 165 -17.82 12.84 -25.37
CA ARG A 165 -18.87 12.47 -24.40
C ARG A 165 -18.56 11.14 -23.72
N TRP A 166 -18.23 10.13 -24.51
CA TRP A 166 -17.87 8.81 -23.99
C TRP A 166 -16.60 8.85 -23.14
N ALA A 167 -15.56 9.57 -23.58
CA ALA A 167 -14.34 9.73 -22.79
C ALA A 167 -14.62 10.39 -21.43
N GLY A 168 -15.44 11.44 -21.39
CA GLY A 168 -15.83 12.11 -20.15
C GLY A 168 -16.68 11.24 -19.23
N ILE A 169 -17.58 10.41 -19.79
CA ILE A 169 -18.34 9.42 -19.01
C ILE A 169 -17.41 8.36 -18.41
N PHE A 170 -16.53 7.76 -19.20
CA PHE A 170 -15.58 6.76 -18.71
C PHE A 170 -14.65 7.34 -17.65
N ALA A 171 -14.11 8.54 -17.88
CA ALA A 171 -13.31 9.25 -16.88
C ALA A 171 -14.12 9.44 -15.59
N GLY A 172 -15.35 9.93 -15.69
CA GLY A 172 -16.24 10.13 -14.56
C GLY A 172 -16.50 8.86 -13.74
N LEU A 173 -16.81 7.74 -14.41
CA LEU A 173 -17.03 6.44 -13.77
C LEU A 173 -15.76 5.89 -13.12
N LEU A 174 -14.59 6.05 -13.76
CA LEU A 174 -13.31 5.60 -13.21
C LEU A 174 -12.94 6.39 -11.94
N PHE A 175 -13.04 7.71 -11.99
CA PHE A 175 -12.80 8.58 -10.82
C PHE A 175 -13.75 8.27 -9.66
N LEU A 176 -15.04 8.08 -9.96
CA LEU A 176 -16.04 7.69 -8.95
C LEU A 176 -15.72 6.32 -8.36
N GLY A 177 -15.37 5.34 -9.22
CA GLY A 177 -14.99 3.99 -8.82
C GLY A 177 -13.76 3.99 -7.93
N THR A 178 -12.74 4.80 -8.23
CA THR A 178 -11.54 4.98 -7.40
C THR A 178 -11.91 5.52 -6.02
N GLY A 179 -12.71 6.59 -5.94
CA GLY A 179 -13.09 7.16 -4.66
C GLY A 179 -13.93 6.22 -3.79
N LEU A 180 -14.86 5.47 -4.40
CA LEU A 180 -15.61 4.42 -3.71
C LEU A 180 -14.72 3.26 -3.27
N SER A 181 -13.69 2.91 -4.06
CA SER A 181 -12.70 1.89 -3.67
C SER A 181 -11.92 2.32 -2.43
N LEU A 182 -11.49 3.58 -2.36
CA LEU A 182 -10.79 4.13 -1.19
C LEU A 182 -11.66 4.05 0.06
N ILE A 183 -12.94 4.41 -0.04
CA ILE A 183 -13.88 4.31 1.10
C ILE A 183 -14.10 2.84 1.49
N PHE A 184 -14.30 1.95 0.52
CA PHE A 184 -14.50 0.53 0.78
C PHE A 184 -13.30 -0.10 1.49
N GLN A 185 -12.09 0.17 1.00
CA GLN A 185 -10.84 -0.31 1.59
C GLN A 185 -10.60 0.29 2.97
N MET A 186 -10.89 1.59 3.17
CA MET A 186 -10.85 2.22 4.49
C MET A 186 -11.73 1.50 5.51
N LEU A 187 -12.99 1.22 5.16
CA LEU A 187 -13.92 0.53 6.06
C LEU A 187 -13.43 -0.89 6.38
N TYR A 188 -12.91 -1.60 5.37
CA TYR A 188 -12.31 -2.92 5.55
C TYR A 188 -11.11 -2.87 6.50
N SER A 189 -10.13 -2.00 6.24
CA SER A 189 -8.93 -1.87 7.06
C SER A 189 -9.24 -1.43 8.50
N LEU A 190 -10.14 -0.46 8.69
CA LEU A 190 -10.56 0.02 10.02
C LEU A 190 -11.25 -1.04 10.86
N SER A 191 -11.90 -2.03 10.24
CA SER A 191 -12.48 -3.18 10.96
C SER A 191 -11.42 -4.13 11.54
N ARG A 192 -10.15 -3.98 11.14
CA ARG A 192 -9.03 -4.86 11.51
C ARG A 192 -7.87 -4.12 12.17
N SER A 193 -8.00 -2.81 12.37
CA SER A 193 -6.95 -1.96 12.91
C SER A 193 -7.44 -1.12 14.10
N SER A 194 -6.51 -0.49 14.80
CA SER A 194 -6.84 0.64 15.66
C SER A 194 -7.19 1.88 14.82
N TYR A 195 -8.00 2.78 15.38
CA TYR A 195 -8.34 4.04 14.72
C TYR A 195 -7.11 4.96 14.67
N SER A 196 -6.86 5.58 13.51
CA SER A 196 -5.75 6.50 13.27
C SER A 196 -6.25 7.83 12.70
N SER A 197 -5.53 8.92 12.95
CA SER A 197 -5.80 10.22 12.31
C SER A 197 -5.58 10.18 10.79
N GLU A 198 -4.84 9.19 10.28
CA GLU A 198 -4.63 8.97 8.84
C GLU A 198 -5.93 8.69 8.07
N VAL A 199 -7.03 8.34 8.74
CA VAL A 199 -8.37 8.27 8.14
C VAL A 199 -8.75 9.56 7.41
N ILE A 200 -8.31 10.71 7.93
CA ILE A 200 -8.58 12.01 7.32
C ILE A 200 -7.93 12.10 5.93
N ILE A 201 -6.72 11.55 5.76
CA ILE A 201 -6.00 11.52 4.47
C ILE A 201 -6.82 10.75 3.45
N THR A 202 -7.32 9.57 3.82
CA THR A 202 -8.15 8.75 2.95
C THR A 202 -9.43 9.45 2.53
N ILE A 203 -10.09 10.15 3.45
CA ILE A 203 -11.30 10.94 3.14
C ILE A 203 -10.98 12.01 2.10
N PHE A 204 -9.87 12.73 2.26
CA PHE A 204 -9.46 13.74 1.28
C PHE A 204 -9.18 13.13 -0.10
N LEU A 205 -8.48 11.99 -0.17
CA LEU A 205 -8.20 11.29 -1.44
C LEU A 205 -9.48 10.76 -2.10
N ALA A 206 -10.41 10.22 -1.31
CA ALA A 206 -11.71 9.76 -1.78
C ALA A 206 -12.53 10.93 -2.36
N LEU A 207 -12.63 12.05 -1.64
CA LEU A 207 -13.31 13.25 -2.12
C LEU A 207 -12.65 13.85 -3.36
N GLY A 208 -11.32 13.88 -3.38
CA GLY A 208 -10.52 14.31 -4.54
C GLY A 208 -10.74 13.45 -5.78
N SER A 209 -11.25 12.22 -5.62
CA SER A 209 -11.63 11.33 -6.72
C SER A 209 -13.11 11.46 -7.08
N ILE A 210 -14.00 11.45 -6.07
CA ILE A 210 -15.46 11.48 -6.25
C ILE A 210 -15.91 12.80 -6.88
N VAL A 211 -15.42 13.94 -6.39
CA VAL A 211 -15.90 15.25 -6.84
C VAL A 211 -15.60 15.48 -8.34
N PRO A 212 -14.36 15.31 -8.83
CA PRO A 212 -14.10 15.37 -10.27
C PRO A 212 -14.88 14.34 -11.08
N GLY A 213 -15.05 13.12 -10.55
CA GLY A 213 -15.82 12.07 -11.20
C GLY A 213 -17.28 12.46 -11.44
N VAL A 214 -17.93 13.00 -10.42
CA VAL A 214 -19.31 13.51 -10.50
C VAL A 214 -19.41 14.68 -11.48
N ILE A 215 -18.49 15.65 -11.42
CA ILE A 215 -18.46 16.78 -12.34
C ILE A 215 -18.33 16.31 -13.80
N ALA A 216 -17.39 15.37 -14.06
CA ALA A 216 -17.19 14.81 -15.39
C ALA A 216 -18.45 14.11 -15.92
N LEU A 217 -19.15 13.33 -15.08
CA LEU A 217 -20.42 12.70 -15.45
C LEU A 217 -21.51 13.73 -15.76
N ILE A 218 -21.68 14.74 -14.91
CA ILE A 218 -22.68 15.80 -15.11
C ILE A 218 -22.42 16.53 -16.44
N MET A 219 -21.18 16.94 -16.69
CA MET A 219 -20.82 17.67 -17.91
C MET A 219 -21.00 16.82 -19.16
N SER A 220 -20.67 15.52 -19.09
CA SER A 220 -20.78 14.62 -20.24
C SER A 220 -22.21 14.15 -20.51
N LEU A 221 -23.07 14.12 -19.49
CA LEU A 221 -24.46 13.73 -19.64
C LEU A 221 -25.39 14.91 -19.95
N LYS A 222 -24.93 16.16 -19.76
CA LYS A 222 -25.67 17.36 -20.13
C LYS A 222 -25.89 17.39 -21.63
N ASP A 223 -27.13 17.54 -22.08
CA ASP A 223 -27.43 17.68 -23.50
C ASP A 223 -26.87 19.00 -24.03
N GLU A 224 -26.24 18.92 -25.21
CA GLU A 224 -25.93 20.09 -26.04
C GLU A 224 -27.27 20.65 -26.54
N ARG A 225 -27.78 21.68 -25.87
CA ARG A 225 -28.85 22.54 -26.39
C ARG A 225 -28.28 23.73 -27.11
#